data_AF-A0A1E7HR69-F1
#
_entry.id   AF-A0A1E7HR69-F1
#
_cell.length_a   1.000
_cell.length_b   1.000
_cell.length_c   1.000
_cell.angle_alpha   90.00
_cell.angle_beta   90.00
_cell.angle_gamma   90.00
#
_symmetry.space_group_name_H-M   'P 1'
#
loop_
_entity.id
_entity.type
_entity.pdbx_description
1 polymer ?
#
loop_
_entity_poly.entity_id
_entity_poly.type
_entity_poly.pdbx_seq_one_letter_code
_entity_poly.pdbx_strand_id
1 'polypeptide(L)'
;MLKPFWSLRSLFCLLSLCFIVPGQASAEPVVTVTGLVKHHQRLDLADLANYRSLTVRTTEVGSDGAFHGVYRYQGVPLQHLLQAAGVEKEGGEFSKAIDLAIEVRNRQGQRVLLSWAEVAYGRPADVVVAFTAESLLKKGEQLKTQQSVLLPRLVLGNDFYDDRSLEDIVSIEVIDLVPEADSQPVPLASDIQKSTAEVSAKIVWGGARFDGVQHFAGVPLVDVLAQAGLADDYQAVVLVRSRDGYRSLLSYGELFGSSFGRRILLANRMNGQPIGENNEQWLVLPDSSANRYVRDVVAIEILRPRHVPKLTVIGVGPGDTSMITLEALSALARADAVAAPGDIQRRYARYLTGKELLFDPFALAKHDDDTPLSETERVRLRLREEEWRGNADKIRKALDAGRDVAFLDWGDPQIFGSSRWIREYFGEEETETVAGMSSFNAANAVINRDVSANGAIVLTAPKGLRRNEALLEAVAKNGETLAIFMGIHDLPQLVPLLQSHYADATPMRLIYDAGISSREHQVATTLGEVLKVIRGQKERFLGLIYVGPCLASE
;
A
#
# COMPACT_ATOMS: atom_id res chain seq x y z
N MET A 1 -31.79 49.99 -61.08
CA MET A 1 -31.32 49.03 -62.09
C MET A 1 -30.08 48.31 -61.56
N LEU A 2 -29.98 47.01 -61.82
CA LEU A 2 -28.78 46.15 -61.90
C LEU A 2 -27.65 46.23 -60.83
N LYS A 3 -27.36 45.06 -60.23
CA LYS A 3 -26.17 44.70 -59.41
C LYS A 3 -25.04 44.13 -60.31
N PRO A 4 -24.00 43.38 -59.83
CA PRO A 4 -23.20 43.40 -58.57
C PRO A 4 -21.66 43.36 -58.83
N PHE A 5 -20.81 43.25 -57.80
CA PHE A 5 -19.88 42.11 -57.62
C PHE A 5 -19.26 42.03 -56.19
N TRP A 6 -18.58 40.92 -55.90
CA TRP A 6 -18.06 40.46 -54.59
C TRP A 6 -16.52 40.53 -54.52
N SER A 7 -15.84 40.51 -53.37
CA SER A 7 -16.17 40.76 -51.94
C SER A 7 -14.86 40.82 -51.12
N LEU A 8 -14.90 40.97 -49.78
CA LEU A 8 -13.68 40.97 -48.93
C LEU A 8 -13.77 39.93 -47.79
N ARG A 9 -12.72 39.12 -47.60
CA ARG A 9 -12.63 38.08 -46.55
C ARG A 9 -11.71 38.51 -45.39
N SER A 10 -12.22 38.24 -44.20
CA SER A 10 -11.58 38.01 -42.90
C SER A 10 -10.06 38.12 -42.76
N LEU A 11 -9.62 38.99 -41.84
CA LEU A 11 -8.46 38.74 -40.99
C LEU A 11 -8.59 39.51 -39.66
N PHE A 12 -8.84 38.81 -38.55
CA PHE A 12 -8.69 39.35 -37.18
C PHE A 12 -8.36 38.19 -36.24
N CYS A 13 -7.07 37.96 -36.01
CA CYS A 13 -6.59 36.98 -35.03
C CYS A 13 -6.50 37.65 -33.66
N LEU A 14 -7.42 37.31 -32.76
CA LEU A 14 -7.31 37.63 -31.34
C LEU A 14 -6.42 36.58 -30.65
N LEU A 15 -5.24 37.00 -30.24
CA LEU A 15 -4.30 36.21 -29.44
C LEU A 15 -4.77 36.18 -27.98
N SER A 16 -5.58 35.19 -27.64
CA SER A 16 -5.91 34.87 -26.26
C SER A 16 -4.70 34.25 -25.56
N LEU A 17 -3.99 35.05 -24.78
CA LEU A 17 -2.96 34.58 -23.84
C LEU A 17 -3.62 33.79 -22.71
N CYS A 18 -3.87 32.50 -22.94
CA CYS A 18 -4.17 31.56 -21.88
C CYS A 18 -2.93 31.41 -20.98
N PHE A 19 -2.98 31.98 -19.78
CA PHE A 19 -2.09 31.58 -18.70
C PHE A 19 -2.38 30.11 -18.37
N ILE A 20 -1.54 29.21 -18.89
CA ILE A 20 -1.51 27.82 -18.46
C ILE A 20 -0.91 27.83 -17.05
N VAL A 21 -1.78 27.87 -16.04
CA VAL A 21 -1.42 27.33 -14.72
C VAL A 21 -1.01 25.89 -14.97
N PRO A 22 0.17 25.42 -14.54
CA PRO A 22 0.51 24.01 -14.61
C PRO A 22 -0.50 23.26 -13.77
N GLY A 23 -1.47 22.62 -14.43
CA GLY A 23 -2.44 21.78 -13.75
C GLY A 23 -1.67 20.72 -12.97
N GLN A 24 -2.07 20.47 -11.73
CA GLN A 24 -1.67 19.25 -11.05
C GLN A 24 -2.05 18.10 -11.98
N ALA A 25 -1.06 17.42 -12.54
CA ALA A 25 -1.30 16.20 -13.29
C ALA A 25 -1.90 15.21 -12.29
N SER A 26 -3.23 15.01 -12.38
CA SER A 26 -3.91 13.97 -11.63
C SER A 26 -3.18 12.68 -11.94
N ALA A 27 -2.59 12.07 -10.92
CA ALA A 27 -1.98 10.76 -11.12
C ALA A 27 -3.07 9.79 -11.55
N GLU A 28 -2.73 8.93 -12.51
CA GLU A 28 -3.60 7.82 -12.87
C GLU A 28 -3.85 6.98 -11.61
N PRO A 29 -5.10 6.56 -11.37
CA PRO A 29 -5.43 5.81 -10.17
C PRO A 29 -4.85 4.40 -10.27
N VAL A 30 -4.31 3.92 -9.15
CA VAL A 30 -3.50 2.71 -9.05
C VAL A 30 -4.00 1.88 -7.88
N VAL A 31 -4.13 0.58 -8.11
CA VAL A 31 -4.41 -0.42 -7.07
C VAL A 31 -3.20 -1.33 -6.86
N THR A 32 -2.87 -1.65 -5.61
CA THR A 32 -1.86 -2.66 -5.26
C THR A 32 -2.50 -4.01 -4.93
N VAL A 33 -1.79 -5.10 -5.22
CA VAL A 33 -2.13 -6.46 -4.75
C VAL A 33 -0.97 -6.97 -3.90
N THR A 34 -1.20 -7.22 -2.61
CA THR A 34 -0.19 -7.57 -1.60
C THR A 34 -0.70 -8.64 -0.61
N GLY A 35 0.06 -8.88 0.47
CA GLY A 35 -0.23 -9.88 1.49
C GLY A 35 0.37 -11.24 1.11
N LEU A 36 -0.35 -12.32 1.38
CA LEU A 36 0.04 -13.71 1.13
C LEU A 36 0.08 -14.07 -0.37
N VAL A 37 0.98 -13.44 -1.12
CA VAL A 37 1.16 -13.60 -2.58
C VAL A 37 2.64 -13.62 -2.96
N LYS A 38 3.02 -14.44 -3.96
CA LYS A 38 4.41 -14.55 -4.46
C LYS A 38 4.92 -13.26 -5.11
N HIS A 39 4.02 -12.51 -5.75
CA HIS A 39 4.36 -11.35 -6.56
C HIS A 39 3.41 -10.19 -6.24
N HIS A 40 3.92 -9.20 -5.51
CA HIS A 40 3.21 -7.93 -5.31
C HIS A 40 2.97 -7.25 -6.67
N GLN A 41 1.76 -6.75 -6.88
CA GLN A 41 1.41 -5.99 -8.09
C GLN A 41 1.07 -4.54 -7.75
N ARG A 42 1.29 -3.66 -8.73
CA ARG A 42 0.87 -2.27 -8.74
C ARG A 42 0.32 -2.01 -10.14
N LEU A 43 -0.98 -1.79 -10.24
CA LEU A 43 -1.72 -1.77 -11.51
C LEU A 43 -2.43 -0.43 -11.67
N ASP A 44 -2.17 0.30 -12.74
CA ASP A 44 -3.03 1.41 -13.19
C ASP A 44 -4.21 0.92 -14.04
N LEU A 45 -5.02 1.85 -14.57
CA LEU A 45 -6.17 1.50 -15.42
C LEU A 45 -5.77 0.88 -16.76
N ALA A 46 -4.59 1.21 -17.31
CA ALA A 46 -4.08 0.62 -18.53
C ALA A 46 -3.54 -0.80 -18.28
N ASP A 47 -2.85 -1.02 -17.16
CA ASP A 47 -2.47 -2.36 -16.70
C ASP A 47 -3.70 -3.26 -16.52
N LEU A 48 -4.74 -2.78 -15.84
CA LEU A 48 -6.01 -3.49 -15.68
C LEU A 48 -6.70 -3.77 -17.04
N ALA A 49 -6.62 -2.86 -18.00
CA ALA A 49 -7.17 -3.06 -19.34
C ALA A 49 -6.40 -4.12 -20.17
N ASN A 50 -5.13 -4.38 -19.86
CA ASN A 50 -4.32 -5.43 -20.49
C ASN A 50 -4.68 -6.85 -20.00
N TYR A 51 -5.35 -6.98 -18.85
CA TYR A 51 -5.86 -8.26 -18.36
C TYR A 51 -7.10 -8.73 -19.14
N ARG A 52 -7.37 -10.04 -19.06
CA ARG A 52 -8.62 -10.61 -19.60
C ARG A 52 -9.82 -10.10 -18.78
N SER A 53 -10.45 -9.06 -19.31
CA SER A 53 -11.65 -8.43 -18.75
C SER A 53 -12.94 -9.15 -19.15
N LEU A 54 -14.01 -8.82 -18.44
CA LEU A 54 -15.40 -9.14 -18.78
C LEU A 54 -16.29 -7.90 -18.55
N THR A 55 -17.58 -8.03 -18.87
CA THR A 55 -18.56 -6.95 -18.68
C THR A 55 -19.63 -7.36 -17.68
N VAL A 56 -19.78 -6.59 -16.60
CA VAL A 56 -20.86 -6.73 -15.61
C VAL A 56 -21.89 -5.63 -15.83
N ARG A 57 -23.16 -5.92 -15.61
CA ARG A 57 -24.23 -4.92 -15.52
C ARG A 57 -24.83 -4.95 -14.13
N THR A 58 -24.82 -3.81 -13.43
CA THR A 58 -25.40 -3.65 -12.10
C THR A 58 -26.66 -2.79 -12.14
N THR A 59 -27.49 -2.91 -11.12
CA THR A 59 -28.49 -1.91 -10.72
C THR A 59 -28.15 -1.60 -9.28
N GLU A 60 -27.63 -0.39 -9.04
CA GLU A 60 -27.03 -0.01 -7.76
C GLU A 60 -28.07 0.65 -6.88
N VAL A 61 -28.28 0.04 -5.72
CA VAL A 61 -29.23 0.43 -4.68
C VAL A 61 -28.56 0.15 -3.34
N GLY A 62 -28.44 1.15 -2.49
CA GLY A 62 -27.92 0.98 -1.14
C GLY A 62 -28.90 0.25 -0.22
N SER A 63 -28.41 -0.27 0.90
CA SER A 63 -29.23 -0.91 1.94
C SER A 63 -30.29 0.01 2.55
N ASP A 64 -30.10 1.33 2.46
CA ASP A 64 -31.06 2.38 2.81
C ASP A 64 -32.19 2.59 1.77
N GLY A 65 -32.12 1.90 0.62
CA GLY A 65 -33.03 2.04 -0.51
C GLY A 65 -32.70 3.19 -1.46
N ALA A 66 -31.57 3.89 -1.28
CA ALA A 66 -31.13 4.93 -2.21
C ALA A 66 -30.68 4.30 -3.53
N PHE A 67 -31.22 4.81 -4.64
CA PHE A 67 -30.82 4.36 -5.98
C PHE A 67 -29.61 5.16 -6.47
N HIS A 68 -28.52 4.46 -6.81
CA HIS A 68 -27.25 5.05 -7.26
C HIS A 68 -27.05 4.98 -8.78
N GLY A 69 -27.72 4.04 -9.46
CA GLY A 69 -27.80 4.04 -10.93
C GLY A 69 -27.98 2.66 -11.56
N VAL A 70 -27.87 2.60 -12.88
CA VAL A 70 -27.70 1.35 -13.64
C VAL A 70 -26.43 1.51 -14.46
N TYR A 71 -25.45 0.64 -14.23
CA TYR A 71 -24.14 0.76 -14.86
C TYR A 71 -23.78 -0.50 -15.65
N ARG A 72 -22.95 -0.31 -16.67
CA ARG A 72 -22.17 -1.35 -17.33
C ARG A 72 -20.71 -1.10 -16.99
N TYR A 73 -20.07 -2.06 -16.34
CA TYR A 73 -18.64 -2.03 -16.03
C TYR A 73 -17.88 -2.96 -16.95
N GLN A 74 -16.71 -2.52 -17.43
CA GLN A 74 -15.69 -3.43 -17.93
C GLN A 74 -14.57 -3.54 -16.89
N GLY A 75 -14.19 -4.77 -16.55
CA GLY A 75 -13.27 -5.03 -15.46
C GLY A 75 -12.66 -6.41 -15.47
N VAL A 76 -11.65 -6.59 -14.62
CA VAL A 76 -10.94 -7.86 -14.44
C VAL A 76 -11.58 -8.63 -13.28
N PRO A 77 -11.92 -9.92 -13.43
CA PRO A 77 -12.27 -10.77 -12.29
C PRO A 77 -11.18 -10.72 -11.23
N LEU A 78 -11.53 -10.43 -9.98
CA LEU A 78 -10.56 -10.30 -8.88
C LEU A 78 -9.72 -11.59 -8.74
N GLN A 79 -10.35 -12.75 -8.97
CA GLN A 79 -9.68 -14.04 -9.03
C GLN A 79 -8.46 -14.06 -9.99
N HIS A 80 -8.55 -13.43 -11.17
CA HIS A 80 -7.44 -13.41 -12.13
C HIS A 80 -6.26 -12.58 -11.63
N LEU A 81 -6.53 -11.44 -10.97
CA LEU A 81 -5.48 -10.60 -10.39
C LEU A 81 -4.75 -11.35 -9.27
N LEU A 82 -5.48 -12.04 -8.41
CA LEU A 82 -4.91 -12.84 -7.32
C LEU A 82 -4.18 -14.09 -7.82
N GLN A 83 -4.67 -14.73 -8.89
CA GLN A 83 -3.96 -15.82 -9.57
C GLN A 83 -2.64 -15.35 -10.19
N ALA A 84 -2.60 -14.16 -10.79
CA ALA A 84 -1.38 -13.57 -11.32
C ALA A 84 -0.39 -13.14 -10.22
N ALA A 85 -0.90 -12.71 -9.06
CA ALA A 85 -0.08 -12.47 -7.86
C ALA A 85 0.53 -13.76 -7.29
N GLY A 86 -0.12 -14.90 -7.55
CA GLY A 86 0.26 -16.21 -7.04
C GLY A 86 0.04 -16.30 -5.54
N VAL A 87 -1.22 -16.31 -5.10
CA VAL A 87 -1.58 -16.51 -3.67
C VAL A 87 -0.88 -17.75 -3.11
N GLU A 88 -0.14 -17.54 -2.03
CA GLU A 88 0.65 -18.57 -1.36
C GLU A 88 0.50 -18.42 0.14
N LYS A 89 0.02 -19.48 0.79
CA LYS A 89 -0.16 -19.51 2.22
C LYS A 89 1.13 -19.98 2.88
N GLU A 90 1.66 -19.15 3.79
CA GLU A 90 2.82 -19.53 4.60
C GLU A 90 2.47 -20.66 5.59
N GLY A 91 3.50 -21.31 6.14
CA GLY A 91 3.37 -22.62 6.79
C GLY A 91 2.40 -22.65 7.99
N GLY A 92 1.60 -23.71 8.08
CA GLY A 92 0.68 -23.95 9.20
C GLY A 92 -0.05 -25.29 9.07
N GLU A 93 -0.86 -25.65 10.06
CA GLU A 93 -1.59 -26.93 10.10
C GLU A 93 -2.62 -27.10 8.97
N PHE A 94 -3.08 -26.00 8.36
CA PHE A 94 -4.07 -26.00 7.29
C PHE A 94 -3.60 -25.20 6.08
N SER A 95 -3.26 -25.90 4.99
CA SER A 95 -2.57 -25.37 3.80
C SER A 95 -3.47 -24.91 2.65
N LYS A 96 -4.79 -25.12 2.74
CA LYS A 96 -5.72 -24.68 1.68
C LYS A 96 -6.08 -23.20 1.86
N ALA A 97 -6.12 -22.44 0.76
CA ALA A 97 -6.49 -21.02 0.78
C ALA A 97 -7.98 -20.73 1.12
N ILE A 98 -8.85 -21.73 1.32
CA ILE A 98 -10.30 -21.53 1.58
C ILE A 98 -10.62 -20.89 2.94
N ASP A 99 -9.61 -20.66 3.77
CA ASP A 99 -9.72 -19.96 5.05
C ASP A 99 -9.07 -18.56 5.05
N LEU A 100 -8.55 -18.11 3.91
CA LEU A 100 -7.99 -16.77 3.74
C LEU A 100 -9.10 -15.74 3.48
N ALA A 101 -8.88 -14.53 3.99
CA ALA A 101 -9.67 -13.36 3.63
C ALA A 101 -8.92 -12.49 2.62
N ILE A 102 -9.67 -11.61 1.96
CA ILE A 102 -9.15 -10.58 1.07
C ILE A 102 -9.72 -9.25 1.58
N GLU A 103 -8.86 -8.37 2.11
CA GLU A 103 -9.22 -6.98 2.39
C GLU A 103 -9.10 -6.16 1.11
N VAL A 104 -10.15 -5.41 0.78
CA VAL A 104 -10.11 -4.36 -0.24
C VAL A 104 -10.34 -3.02 0.45
N ARG A 105 -9.42 -2.07 0.24
CA ARG A 105 -9.46 -0.72 0.81
C ARG A 105 -9.49 0.34 -0.28
N ASN A 106 -10.29 1.39 -0.09
CA ASN A 106 -10.29 2.57 -0.95
C ASN A 106 -9.53 3.77 -0.39
N ARG A 107 -9.35 4.80 -1.23
CA ARG A 107 -8.60 6.01 -0.85
C ARG A 107 -9.20 6.79 0.33
N GLN A 108 -10.47 6.54 0.67
CA GLN A 108 -11.15 7.14 1.82
C GLN A 108 -10.98 6.31 3.11
N GLY A 109 -10.23 5.20 3.07
CA GLY A 109 -10.04 4.30 4.21
C GLY A 109 -11.19 3.33 4.46
N GLN A 110 -12.20 3.28 3.59
CA GLN A 110 -13.27 2.28 3.70
C GLN A 110 -12.69 0.89 3.37
N ARG A 111 -13.03 -0.10 4.20
CA ARG A 111 -12.56 -1.49 4.10
C ARG A 111 -13.72 -2.45 3.93
N VAL A 112 -13.52 -3.45 3.07
CA VAL A 112 -14.44 -4.56 2.82
C VAL A 112 -13.66 -5.86 2.88
N LEU A 113 -14.22 -6.89 3.53
CA LEU A 113 -13.70 -8.25 3.49
C LEU A 113 -14.50 -9.14 2.55
N LEU A 114 -13.76 -9.88 1.72
CA LEU A 114 -14.24 -11.00 0.93
C LEU A 114 -13.57 -12.29 1.45
N SER A 115 -14.23 -13.43 1.31
CA SER A 115 -13.54 -14.71 1.54
C SER A 115 -12.80 -15.12 0.25
N TRP A 116 -11.65 -15.79 0.36
CA TRP A 116 -11.01 -16.39 -0.82
C TRP A 116 -11.97 -17.27 -1.60
N ALA A 117 -12.85 -17.98 -0.88
CA ALA A 117 -13.75 -18.95 -1.49
C ALA A 117 -14.95 -18.31 -2.21
N GLU A 118 -15.44 -17.17 -1.75
CA GLU A 118 -16.38 -16.30 -2.48
C GLU A 118 -15.80 -15.87 -3.84
N VAL A 119 -14.55 -15.38 -3.82
CA VAL A 119 -13.84 -14.87 -5.01
C VAL A 119 -13.43 -15.99 -5.96
N ALA A 120 -12.98 -17.14 -5.45
CA ALA A 120 -12.37 -18.20 -6.26
C ALA A 120 -13.29 -19.37 -6.62
N TYR A 121 -14.31 -19.67 -5.81
CA TYR A 121 -15.17 -20.85 -5.97
C TYR A 121 -16.67 -20.54 -6.05
N GLY A 122 -17.10 -19.35 -5.65
CA GLY A 122 -18.48 -18.87 -5.76
C GLY A 122 -18.84 -18.51 -7.21
N ARG A 123 -18.91 -17.21 -7.50
CA ARG A 123 -19.07 -16.69 -8.87
C ARG A 123 -17.97 -15.68 -9.18
N PRO A 124 -16.78 -16.15 -9.61
CA PRO A 124 -15.65 -15.27 -9.86
C PRO A 124 -15.92 -14.16 -10.89
N ALA A 125 -16.88 -14.39 -11.79
CA ALA A 125 -17.29 -13.40 -12.79
C ALA A 125 -18.08 -12.21 -12.22
N ASP A 126 -18.64 -12.35 -11.01
CA ASP A 126 -19.43 -11.31 -10.34
C ASP A 126 -18.60 -10.47 -9.35
N VAL A 127 -17.34 -10.85 -9.07
CA VAL A 127 -16.39 -10.09 -8.23
C VAL A 127 -15.31 -9.48 -9.12
N VAL A 128 -15.43 -8.18 -9.41
CA VAL A 128 -14.69 -7.54 -10.50
C VAL A 128 -14.02 -6.25 -10.06
N VAL A 129 -12.77 -6.05 -10.47
CA VAL A 129 -12.08 -4.75 -10.44
C VAL A 129 -12.33 -4.04 -11.77
N ALA A 130 -13.26 -3.10 -11.76
CA ALA A 130 -13.65 -2.32 -12.93
C ALA A 130 -12.64 -1.20 -13.23
N PHE A 131 -12.30 -1.04 -14.51
CA PHE A 131 -11.46 0.05 -15.03
C PHE A 131 -12.21 0.94 -16.03
N THR A 132 -13.49 0.66 -16.32
CA THR A 132 -14.42 1.59 -16.97
C THR A 132 -15.83 1.47 -16.36
N ALA A 133 -16.60 2.55 -16.44
CA ALA A 133 -18.00 2.60 -16.00
C ALA A 133 -18.84 3.39 -17.02
N GLU A 134 -19.94 2.78 -17.51
CA GLU A 134 -20.90 3.39 -18.43
C GLU A 134 -22.28 3.45 -17.76
N SER A 135 -22.80 4.65 -17.49
CA SER A 135 -24.19 4.83 -17.02
C SER A 135 -25.17 4.47 -18.13
N LEU A 136 -26.09 3.54 -17.87
CA LEU A 136 -27.15 3.10 -18.79
C LEU A 136 -28.46 3.91 -18.64
N LEU A 137 -28.52 4.85 -17.71
CA LEU A 137 -29.66 5.78 -17.56
C LEU A 137 -29.78 6.71 -18.78
N LYS A 138 -31.00 6.97 -19.25
CA LYS A 138 -31.19 7.88 -20.39
C LYS A 138 -30.96 9.34 -19.99
N LYS A 139 -30.63 10.16 -20.98
CA LYS A 139 -30.50 11.61 -20.82
C LYS A 139 -31.82 12.21 -20.34
N GLY A 140 -31.85 12.72 -19.10
CA GLY A 140 -33.07 13.19 -18.41
C GLY A 140 -33.58 12.26 -17.30
N GLU A 141 -33.14 11.01 -17.26
CA GLU A 141 -33.36 10.06 -16.14
C GLU A 141 -32.17 10.04 -15.15
N GLN A 142 -31.11 10.80 -15.44
CA GLN A 142 -29.92 10.95 -14.58
C GLN A 142 -30.29 11.57 -13.23
N LEU A 143 -29.69 11.03 -12.15
CA LEU A 143 -29.88 11.57 -10.80
C LEU A 143 -29.25 12.97 -10.72
N LYS A 144 -29.90 13.91 -10.02
CA LYS A 144 -29.39 15.27 -9.83
C LYS A 144 -28.01 15.31 -9.14
N THR A 145 -27.69 14.25 -8.43
CA THR A 145 -26.45 14.01 -7.68
C THR A 145 -25.54 12.97 -8.33
N GLN A 146 -25.81 12.54 -9.58
CA GLN A 146 -25.01 11.52 -10.25
C GLN A 146 -23.58 12.02 -10.52
N GLN A 147 -22.66 11.71 -9.61
CA GLN A 147 -21.23 11.95 -9.78
C GLN A 147 -20.66 10.91 -10.74
N SER A 148 -19.49 11.21 -11.30
CA SER A 148 -18.71 10.23 -12.07
C SER A 148 -18.15 9.17 -11.14
N VAL A 149 -18.48 7.91 -11.38
CA VAL A 149 -17.90 6.75 -10.68
C VAL A 149 -16.38 6.82 -10.71
N LEU A 150 -15.74 6.78 -9.55
CA LEU A 150 -14.29 6.77 -9.41
C LEU A 150 -13.74 5.35 -9.64
N LEU A 151 -12.63 5.28 -10.36
CA LEU A 151 -12.01 4.04 -10.82
C LEU A 151 -10.56 3.94 -10.29
N PRO A 152 -10.01 2.72 -10.07
CA PRO A 152 -10.70 1.44 -10.22
C PRO A 152 -11.77 1.21 -9.15
N ARG A 153 -12.84 0.49 -9.49
CA ARG A 153 -13.97 0.19 -8.59
C ARG A 153 -14.06 -1.31 -8.33
N LEU A 154 -14.19 -1.73 -7.07
CA LEU A 154 -14.64 -3.08 -6.74
C LEU A 154 -16.15 -3.16 -7.00
N VAL A 155 -16.56 -4.09 -7.85
CA VAL A 155 -17.96 -4.34 -8.21
C VAL A 155 -18.34 -5.76 -7.80
N LEU A 156 -19.42 -5.88 -7.02
CA LEU A 156 -19.94 -7.14 -6.48
C LEU A 156 -21.32 -7.43 -7.08
N GLY A 157 -21.35 -7.93 -8.31
CA GLY A 157 -22.57 -8.09 -9.12
C GLY A 157 -23.58 -9.15 -8.63
N ASN A 158 -23.26 -9.89 -7.57
CA ASN A 158 -24.14 -10.89 -6.94
C ASN A 158 -24.68 -10.44 -5.57
N ASP A 159 -24.24 -9.29 -5.06
CA ASP A 159 -24.80 -8.65 -3.88
C ASP A 159 -26.14 -7.99 -4.25
N PHE A 160 -27.09 -7.98 -3.32
CA PHE A 160 -28.41 -7.37 -3.52
C PHE A 160 -28.37 -5.84 -3.37
N TYR A 161 -27.49 -5.34 -2.51
CA TYR A 161 -27.23 -3.91 -2.33
C TYR A 161 -25.76 -3.58 -2.64
N ASP A 162 -25.47 -2.35 -3.06
CA ASP A 162 -24.14 -1.97 -3.54
C ASP A 162 -23.19 -1.39 -2.46
N ASP A 163 -23.60 -1.34 -1.19
CA ASP A 163 -22.83 -0.80 -0.05
C ASP A 163 -21.40 -1.37 0.07
N ARG A 164 -21.21 -2.61 -0.39
CA ARG A 164 -19.93 -3.34 -0.35
C ARG A 164 -19.06 -3.14 -1.61
N SER A 165 -19.57 -2.45 -2.65
CA SER A 165 -18.86 -2.16 -3.91
C SER A 165 -18.11 -0.82 -3.84
N LEU A 166 -16.83 -0.86 -3.48
CA LEU A 166 -16.00 0.33 -3.22
C LEU A 166 -15.47 1.01 -4.49
N GLU A 167 -15.68 2.32 -4.64
CA GLU A 167 -15.00 3.17 -5.63
C GLU A 167 -13.58 3.55 -5.20
N ASP A 168 -12.72 3.93 -6.16
CA ASP A 168 -11.34 4.41 -5.93
C ASP A 168 -10.50 3.47 -5.04
N ILE A 169 -10.51 2.18 -5.37
CA ILE A 169 -9.76 1.16 -4.61
C ILE A 169 -8.25 1.37 -4.79
N VAL A 170 -7.51 1.30 -3.68
CA VAL A 170 -6.06 1.55 -3.64
C VAL A 170 -5.26 0.32 -3.24
N SER A 171 -5.84 -0.59 -2.47
CA SER A 171 -5.19 -1.85 -2.10
C SER A 171 -6.16 -3.03 -2.05
N ILE A 172 -5.61 -4.20 -2.40
CA ILE A 172 -6.20 -5.52 -2.28
C ILE A 172 -5.15 -6.37 -1.56
N GLU A 173 -5.48 -6.93 -0.40
CA GLU A 173 -4.52 -7.64 0.45
C GLU A 173 -5.07 -9.02 0.85
N VAL A 174 -4.27 -10.06 0.64
CA VAL A 174 -4.62 -11.44 1.02
C VAL A 174 -4.07 -11.74 2.41
N ILE A 175 -4.94 -12.09 3.36
CA ILE A 175 -4.60 -12.23 4.79
C ILE A 175 -5.06 -13.58 5.35
N ASP A 176 -4.25 -14.18 6.23
CA ASP A 176 -4.68 -15.29 7.10
C ASP A 176 -5.12 -14.71 8.44
N LEU A 177 -6.41 -14.81 8.74
CA LEU A 177 -7.00 -14.31 9.99
C LEU A 177 -6.90 -15.30 11.15
N VAL A 178 -6.52 -16.55 10.89
CA VAL A 178 -6.60 -17.63 11.87
C VAL A 178 -5.61 -17.54 13.04
N PRO A 179 -4.42 -16.89 12.92
CA PRO A 179 -3.57 -16.60 14.08
C PRO A 179 -3.81 -15.21 14.71
N GLU A 180 -4.43 -14.27 13.99
CA GLU A 180 -4.32 -12.83 14.28
C GLU A 180 -5.64 -12.08 14.53
N ALA A 181 -6.81 -12.69 14.27
CA ALA A 181 -8.10 -12.02 14.39
C ALA A 181 -8.67 -11.92 15.82
N ASP A 182 -9.48 -10.89 16.04
CA ASP A 182 -10.42 -10.87 17.17
C ASP A 182 -11.54 -11.89 16.88
N SER A 183 -11.69 -12.89 17.76
CA SER A 183 -12.64 -14.00 17.59
C SER A 183 -13.81 -13.93 18.58
N GLN A 184 -15.02 -14.03 18.04
CA GLN A 184 -16.27 -14.20 18.80
C GLN A 184 -16.87 -15.58 18.51
N PRO A 185 -16.95 -16.50 19.49
CA PRO A 185 -17.54 -17.82 19.29
C PRO A 185 -19.07 -17.73 19.13
N VAL A 186 -19.62 -18.59 18.27
CA VAL A 186 -21.04 -18.66 17.92
C VAL A 186 -21.61 -20.01 18.40
N PRO A 187 -22.75 -20.03 19.13
CA PRO A 187 -23.40 -21.28 19.54
C PRO A 187 -23.83 -22.15 18.34
N LEU A 188 -23.76 -23.47 18.51
CA LEU A 188 -24.20 -24.42 17.48
C LEU A 188 -25.74 -24.52 17.41
N ALA A 189 -26.26 -24.96 16.26
CA ALA A 189 -27.69 -24.88 15.96
C ALA A 189 -28.62 -25.77 16.81
N SER A 190 -28.10 -26.60 17.72
CA SER A 190 -28.91 -27.33 18.71
C SER A 190 -29.67 -26.40 19.65
N ASP A 191 -29.16 -25.19 19.85
CA ASP A 191 -29.58 -24.26 20.90
C ASP A 191 -30.58 -23.21 20.36
N ILE A 192 -31.04 -23.38 19.11
CA ILE A 192 -31.72 -22.35 18.30
C ILE A 192 -33.12 -22.81 17.86
N GLN A 193 -34.11 -21.90 17.93
CA GLN A 193 -35.51 -22.22 17.61
C GLN A 193 -35.78 -22.33 16.09
N LYS A 194 -35.62 -23.56 15.56
CA LYS A 194 -36.32 -24.15 14.41
C LYS A 194 -36.78 -23.20 13.26
N SER A 195 -35.89 -22.41 12.67
CA SER A 195 -35.98 -22.18 11.23
C SER A 195 -35.30 -23.36 10.53
N THR A 196 -35.95 -23.94 9.52
CA THR A 196 -35.37 -25.02 8.71
C THR A 196 -35.55 -24.73 7.23
N ALA A 197 -34.48 -24.86 6.46
CA ALA A 197 -34.47 -24.71 5.01
C ALA A 197 -33.89 -25.97 4.35
N GLU A 198 -34.18 -26.13 3.06
CA GLU A 198 -33.72 -27.25 2.25
C GLU A 198 -32.96 -26.75 1.00
N VAL A 199 -31.90 -27.46 0.63
CA VAL A 199 -31.06 -27.16 -0.53
C VAL A 199 -30.68 -28.43 -1.27
N SER A 200 -30.95 -28.45 -2.57
CA SER A 200 -30.35 -29.41 -3.50
C SER A 200 -28.99 -28.87 -3.95
N ALA A 201 -27.93 -29.66 -3.79
CA ALA A 201 -26.58 -29.28 -4.21
C ALA A 201 -25.92 -30.36 -5.07
N LYS A 202 -25.09 -29.93 -6.03
CA LYS A 202 -24.28 -30.82 -6.88
C LYS A 202 -22.98 -31.11 -6.16
N ILE A 203 -22.72 -32.37 -5.83
CA ILE A 203 -21.48 -32.75 -5.18
C ILE A 203 -20.40 -32.92 -6.24
N VAL A 204 -19.41 -32.03 -6.22
CA VAL A 204 -18.21 -32.12 -7.06
C VAL A 204 -16.98 -32.06 -6.16
N TRP A 205 -16.23 -33.16 -6.11
CA TRP A 205 -14.99 -33.27 -5.33
C TRP A 205 -13.79 -32.87 -6.17
N GLY A 206 -12.86 -32.13 -5.57
CA GLY A 206 -11.60 -31.71 -6.21
C GLY A 206 -11.81 -30.85 -7.47
N GLY A 207 -13.01 -30.27 -7.66
CA GLY A 207 -13.37 -29.49 -8.85
C GLY A 207 -13.63 -30.31 -10.11
N ALA A 208 -13.51 -31.64 -10.09
CA ALA A 208 -13.61 -32.48 -11.29
C ALA A 208 -14.51 -33.73 -11.15
N ARG A 209 -14.63 -34.32 -9.95
CA ARG A 209 -15.38 -35.58 -9.75
C ARG A 209 -16.81 -35.29 -9.29
N PHE A 210 -17.76 -35.33 -10.21
CA PHE A 210 -19.20 -35.31 -9.88
C PHE A 210 -19.62 -36.60 -9.16
N ASP A 211 -20.37 -36.46 -8.07
CA ASP A 211 -20.74 -37.53 -7.12
C ASP A 211 -22.26 -37.49 -6.82
N GLY A 212 -23.04 -36.99 -7.79
CA GLY A 212 -24.51 -36.88 -7.71
C GLY A 212 -25.04 -35.53 -7.21
N VAL A 213 -26.36 -35.46 -7.12
CA VAL A 213 -27.10 -34.37 -6.47
C VAL A 213 -27.58 -34.90 -5.12
N GLN A 214 -27.35 -34.13 -4.06
CA GLN A 214 -27.77 -34.47 -2.70
C GLN A 214 -28.73 -33.39 -2.19
N HIS A 215 -29.72 -33.80 -1.39
CA HIS A 215 -30.70 -32.90 -0.79
C HIS A 215 -30.40 -32.72 0.70
N PHE A 216 -30.03 -31.51 1.10
CA PHE A 216 -29.69 -31.19 2.48
C PHE A 216 -30.83 -30.42 3.15
N ALA A 217 -31.06 -30.69 4.43
CA ALA A 217 -31.98 -29.93 5.28
C ALA A 217 -31.29 -29.55 6.59
N GLY A 218 -31.54 -28.34 7.08
CA GLY A 218 -30.88 -27.79 8.26
C GLY A 218 -31.29 -26.35 8.58
N VAL A 219 -30.55 -25.72 9.48
CA VAL A 219 -30.77 -24.33 9.88
C VAL A 219 -29.94 -23.41 8.96
N PRO A 220 -30.50 -22.32 8.40
CA PRO A 220 -29.73 -21.31 7.69
C PRO A 220 -28.65 -20.70 8.60
N LEU A 221 -27.39 -20.70 8.17
CA LEU A 221 -26.27 -20.19 8.98
C LEU A 221 -26.46 -18.72 9.35
N VAL A 222 -27.09 -17.94 8.48
CA VAL A 222 -27.47 -16.54 8.74
C VAL A 222 -28.36 -16.35 9.97
N ASP A 223 -29.27 -17.29 10.26
CA ASP A 223 -30.19 -17.18 11.38
C ASP A 223 -29.44 -17.48 12.71
N VAL A 224 -28.46 -18.38 12.65
CA VAL A 224 -27.52 -18.70 13.75
C VAL A 224 -26.65 -17.49 14.08
N LEU A 225 -26.07 -16.85 13.05
CA LEU A 225 -25.21 -15.68 13.18
C LEU A 225 -25.96 -14.44 13.65
N ALA A 226 -27.18 -14.21 13.15
CA ALA A 226 -28.03 -13.12 13.60
C ALA A 226 -28.39 -13.25 15.09
N GLN A 227 -28.67 -14.47 15.58
CA GLN A 227 -28.88 -14.72 17.01
C GLN A 227 -27.61 -14.48 17.85
N ALA A 228 -26.42 -14.69 17.28
CA ALA A 228 -25.15 -14.32 17.89
C ALA A 228 -24.80 -12.82 17.77
N GLY A 229 -25.68 -12.00 17.20
CA GLY A 229 -25.55 -10.55 17.12
C GLY A 229 -24.76 -10.02 15.92
N LEU A 230 -24.50 -10.84 14.89
CA LEU A 230 -23.88 -10.38 13.64
C LEU A 230 -24.92 -9.67 12.77
N ALA A 231 -24.76 -8.35 12.59
CA ALA A 231 -25.54 -7.52 11.68
C ALA A 231 -24.66 -6.40 11.12
N ASP A 232 -24.87 -6.08 9.84
CA ASP A 232 -24.35 -4.93 9.09
C ASP A 232 -22.83 -4.66 9.23
N ASP A 233 -22.03 -5.73 9.16
CA ASP A 233 -20.58 -5.69 9.40
C ASP A 233 -19.78 -6.25 8.21
N TYR A 234 -19.44 -5.38 7.24
CA TYR A 234 -18.60 -5.74 6.09
C TYR A 234 -17.12 -6.00 6.44
N GLN A 235 -16.72 -5.84 7.70
CA GLN A 235 -15.39 -6.18 8.22
C GLN A 235 -15.40 -7.46 9.07
N ALA A 236 -16.53 -8.19 9.08
CA ALA A 236 -16.64 -9.53 9.65
C ALA A 236 -16.57 -10.63 8.58
N VAL A 237 -15.92 -11.72 8.97
CA VAL A 237 -15.94 -13.01 8.27
C VAL A 237 -16.31 -14.11 9.28
N VAL A 238 -16.81 -15.24 8.79
CA VAL A 238 -17.22 -16.38 9.61
C VAL A 238 -16.35 -17.57 9.28
N LEU A 239 -15.62 -18.06 10.28
CA LEU A 239 -14.81 -19.27 10.19
C LEU A 239 -15.59 -20.44 10.76
N VAL A 240 -15.72 -21.50 9.97
CA VAL A 240 -16.36 -22.75 10.40
C VAL A 240 -15.31 -23.86 10.42
N ARG A 241 -15.21 -24.58 11.54
CA ARG A 241 -14.21 -25.64 11.79
C ARG A 241 -14.85 -27.00 12.02
N SER A 242 -14.26 -28.03 11.42
CA SER A 242 -14.52 -29.46 11.59
C SER A 242 -13.67 -30.05 12.72
N ARG A 243 -14.10 -31.17 13.30
CA ARG A 243 -13.31 -31.95 14.28
C ARG A 243 -11.95 -32.40 13.76
N ASP A 244 -11.82 -32.65 12.46
CA ASP A 244 -10.57 -33.06 11.81
C ASP A 244 -9.61 -31.89 11.47
N GLY A 245 -9.94 -30.68 11.92
CA GLY A 245 -9.18 -29.46 11.62
C GLY A 245 -9.51 -28.82 10.26
N TYR A 246 -10.37 -29.43 9.44
CA TYR A 246 -10.85 -28.81 8.21
C TYR A 246 -11.61 -27.52 8.50
N ARG A 247 -11.39 -26.48 7.69
CA ARG A 247 -12.02 -25.19 7.91
C ARG A 247 -12.34 -24.44 6.62
N SER A 248 -13.36 -23.59 6.67
CA SER A 248 -13.80 -22.75 5.56
C SER A 248 -14.20 -21.38 6.09
N LEU A 249 -13.83 -20.33 5.37
CA LEU A 249 -14.19 -18.95 5.67
C LEU A 249 -15.28 -18.45 4.72
N LEU A 250 -16.22 -17.66 5.24
CA LEU A 250 -17.30 -17.00 4.50
C LEU A 250 -17.31 -15.52 4.87
N SER A 251 -17.57 -14.62 3.91
CA SER A 251 -17.69 -13.18 4.22
C SER A 251 -19.09 -12.83 4.71
N TYR A 252 -19.22 -11.72 5.43
CA TYR A 252 -20.54 -11.17 5.77
C TYR A 252 -21.41 -10.97 4.53
N GLY A 253 -20.87 -10.44 3.43
CA GLY A 253 -21.65 -10.19 2.21
C GLY A 253 -22.07 -11.46 1.46
N GLU A 254 -21.27 -12.53 1.48
CA GLU A 254 -21.70 -13.83 0.96
C GLU A 254 -22.93 -14.36 1.71
N LEU A 255 -22.95 -14.17 3.03
CA LEU A 255 -24.00 -14.63 3.96
C LEU A 255 -25.25 -13.74 3.96
N PHE A 256 -25.11 -12.42 3.98
CA PHE A 256 -26.22 -11.49 4.18
C PHE A 256 -26.51 -10.60 2.97
N GLY A 257 -25.48 -10.28 2.17
CA GLY A 257 -25.62 -9.48 0.95
C GLY A 257 -26.15 -10.28 -0.25
N SER A 258 -25.87 -11.58 -0.32
CA SER A 258 -26.26 -12.41 -1.46
C SER A 258 -27.62 -13.10 -1.29
N SER A 259 -28.37 -13.24 -2.40
CA SER A 259 -29.60 -14.06 -2.45
C SER A 259 -29.38 -15.57 -2.18
N PHE A 260 -28.12 -16.01 -2.13
CA PHE A 260 -27.73 -17.39 -1.81
C PHE A 260 -27.37 -17.58 -0.33
N GLY A 261 -27.14 -16.50 0.43
CA GLY A 261 -26.67 -16.59 1.81
C GLY A 261 -27.65 -17.29 2.76
N ARG A 262 -28.95 -17.02 2.64
CA ARG A 262 -30.03 -17.77 3.34
C ARG A 262 -30.10 -19.27 2.98
N ARG A 263 -29.37 -19.71 1.94
CA ARG A 263 -29.29 -21.09 1.48
C ARG A 263 -27.96 -21.76 1.87
N ILE A 264 -27.09 -21.09 2.61
CA ILE A 264 -25.95 -21.71 3.29
C ILE A 264 -26.48 -22.29 4.60
N LEU A 265 -26.37 -23.61 4.77
CA LEU A 265 -27.01 -24.35 5.85
C LEU A 265 -25.98 -24.97 6.79
N LEU A 266 -26.31 -25.02 8.08
CA LEU A 266 -25.85 -26.07 8.98
C LEU A 266 -26.82 -27.25 8.82
N ALA A 267 -26.50 -28.13 7.86
CA ALA A 267 -27.30 -29.29 7.53
C ALA A 267 -27.15 -30.38 8.60
N ASN A 268 -28.26 -30.95 9.04
CA ASN A 268 -28.30 -32.12 9.92
C ASN A 268 -29.00 -33.33 9.27
N ARG A 269 -29.53 -33.15 8.06
CA ARG A 269 -30.13 -34.21 7.25
C ARG A 269 -29.65 -34.15 5.79
N MET A 270 -29.42 -35.33 5.21
CA MET A 270 -29.09 -35.55 3.81
C MET A 270 -30.04 -36.63 3.24
N ASN A 271 -30.72 -36.33 2.14
CA ASN A 271 -31.76 -37.14 1.51
C ASN A 271 -32.84 -37.62 2.50
N GLY A 272 -33.23 -36.74 3.43
CA GLY A 272 -34.22 -37.01 4.48
C GLY A 272 -33.69 -37.84 5.67
N GLN A 273 -32.51 -38.44 5.57
CA GLN A 273 -31.87 -39.18 6.67
C GLN A 273 -30.97 -38.26 7.52
N PRO A 274 -30.78 -38.52 8.83
CA PRO A 274 -29.78 -37.82 9.64
C PRO A 274 -28.37 -37.91 9.03
N ILE A 275 -27.57 -36.87 9.24
CA ILE A 275 -26.15 -36.87 8.89
C ILE A 275 -25.34 -37.40 10.08
N GLY A 276 -24.47 -38.38 9.80
CA GLY A 276 -23.64 -39.03 10.81
C GLY A 276 -24.41 -39.87 11.82
N GLU A 277 -23.69 -40.43 12.79
CA GLU A 277 -24.29 -41.23 13.87
C GLU A 277 -24.64 -40.38 15.10
N ASN A 278 -24.05 -39.18 15.25
CA ASN A 278 -24.07 -38.38 16.47
C ASN A 278 -24.67 -36.96 16.29
N ASN A 279 -25.72 -36.81 15.47
CA ASN A 279 -26.29 -35.51 15.07
C ASN A 279 -25.23 -34.56 14.47
N GLU A 280 -24.39 -35.07 13.57
CA GLU A 280 -23.38 -34.25 12.91
C GLU A 280 -24.03 -33.08 12.16
N GLN A 281 -23.44 -31.90 12.31
CA GLN A 281 -23.80 -30.73 11.52
C GLN A 281 -22.74 -30.55 10.42
N TRP A 282 -23.18 -30.42 9.18
CA TRP A 282 -22.30 -30.12 8.05
C TRP A 282 -22.62 -28.71 7.53
N LEU A 283 -21.60 -27.87 7.37
CA LEU A 283 -21.72 -26.66 6.57
C LEU A 283 -21.90 -27.05 5.11
N VAL A 284 -23.06 -26.69 4.55
CA VAL A 284 -23.44 -26.96 3.17
C VAL A 284 -23.68 -25.64 2.46
N LEU A 285 -22.97 -25.43 1.36
CA LEU A 285 -23.11 -24.27 0.50
C LEU A 285 -23.86 -24.65 -0.79
N PRO A 286 -24.72 -23.77 -1.34
CA PRO A 286 -25.51 -24.04 -2.54
C PRO A 286 -24.72 -23.83 -3.85
N ASP A 287 -23.39 -23.77 -3.78
CA ASP A 287 -22.52 -23.69 -4.95
C ASP A 287 -22.22 -25.10 -5.53
N SER A 288 -21.46 -25.14 -6.63
CA SER A 288 -21.11 -26.38 -7.33
C SER A 288 -19.83 -27.04 -6.82
N SER A 289 -19.30 -26.67 -5.64
CA SER A 289 -17.99 -27.08 -5.15
C SER A 289 -18.06 -27.60 -3.70
N ALA A 290 -18.17 -28.92 -3.55
CA ALA A 290 -18.18 -29.56 -2.23
C ALA A 290 -16.84 -29.39 -1.46
N ASN A 291 -15.82 -28.80 -2.07
CA ASN A 291 -14.54 -28.46 -1.44
C ASN A 291 -14.68 -27.42 -0.30
N ARG A 292 -15.76 -26.64 -0.28
CA ARG A 292 -16.03 -25.63 0.77
C ARG A 292 -16.83 -26.17 1.95
N TYR A 293 -17.33 -27.40 1.85
CA TYR A 293 -18.16 -27.99 2.90
C TYR A 293 -17.28 -28.32 4.10
N VAL A 294 -17.78 -28.05 5.30
CA VAL A 294 -17.14 -28.43 6.57
C VAL A 294 -18.01 -29.50 7.18
N ARG A 295 -17.49 -30.72 7.31
CA ARG A 295 -18.20 -31.86 7.94
C ARG A 295 -17.99 -31.80 9.45
N ASP A 296 -18.84 -32.48 10.23
CA ASP A 296 -18.76 -32.58 11.70
C ASP A 296 -18.30 -31.26 12.36
N VAL A 297 -19.10 -30.20 12.13
CA VAL A 297 -18.81 -28.83 12.58
C VAL A 297 -18.78 -28.80 14.12
N VAL A 298 -17.62 -28.41 14.66
CA VAL A 298 -17.39 -28.30 16.11
C VAL A 298 -17.27 -26.86 16.60
N ALA A 299 -16.94 -25.92 15.72
CA ALA A 299 -16.86 -24.50 16.06
C ALA A 299 -17.27 -23.61 14.89
N ILE A 300 -17.93 -22.50 15.23
CA ILE A 300 -18.25 -21.38 14.34
C ILE A 300 -17.80 -20.13 15.08
N GLU A 301 -17.01 -19.29 14.42
CA GLU A 301 -16.45 -18.06 14.99
C GLU A 301 -16.61 -16.91 14.01
N ILE A 302 -17.04 -15.76 14.52
CA ILE A 302 -17.01 -14.50 13.80
C ILE A 302 -15.63 -13.90 14.05
N LEU A 303 -14.86 -13.72 12.99
CA LEU A 303 -13.53 -13.13 13.03
C LEU A 303 -13.57 -11.71 12.46
N ARG A 304 -12.78 -10.82 13.06
CA ARG A 304 -12.48 -9.48 12.52
C ARG A 304 -10.96 -9.30 12.45
N PRO A 305 -10.41 -8.69 11.39
CA PRO A 305 -9.00 -8.34 11.33
C PRO A 305 -8.64 -7.47 12.53
N ARG A 306 -7.70 -7.92 13.34
CA ARG A 306 -7.19 -7.13 14.45
C ARG A 306 -6.26 -6.06 13.90
N HIS A 307 -6.82 -4.89 13.60
CA HIS A 307 -6.02 -3.76 13.16
C HIS A 307 -5.19 -3.24 14.34
N VAL A 308 -3.89 -3.55 14.32
CA VAL A 308 -2.89 -2.96 15.23
C VAL A 308 -2.25 -1.79 14.46
N PRO A 309 -2.55 -0.52 14.82
CA PRO A 309 -2.02 0.63 14.10
C PRO A 309 -0.50 0.68 14.19
N LYS A 310 0.18 0.93 13.07
CA LYS A 310 1.64 1.00 13.01
C LYS A 310 2.16 2.39 12.66
N LEU A 311 3.34 2.71 13.19
CA LEU A 311 4.18 3.80 12.71
C LEU A 311 5.18 3.25 11.69
N THR A 312 4.90 3.40 10.40
CA THR A 312 5.82 2.96 9.34
C THR A 312 6.72 4.10 8.91
N VAL A 313 8.03 3.95 9.11
CA VAL A 313 9.05 4.86 8.59
C VAL A 313 9.40 4.46 7.16
N ILE A 314 9.15 5.33 6.18
CA ILE A 314 9.23 5.01 4.75
C ILE A 314 10.31 5.86 4.08
N GLY A 315 11.32 5.21 3.50
CA GLY A 315 12.27 5.85 2.60
C GLY A 315 11.66 6.10 1.22
N VAL A 316 11.44 7.35 0.83
CA VAL A 316 10.79 7.66 -0.46
C VAL A 316 11.73 7.60 -1.67
N GLY A 317 13.01 7.27 -1.48
CA GLY A 317 14.07 7.47 -2.47
C GLY A 317 14.67 8.87 -2.39
N PRO A 318 15.68 9.23 -3.22
CA PRO A 318 16.52 10.40 -2.97
C PRO A 318 16.09 11.69 -3.72
N GLY A 319 15.09 11.62 -4.60
CA GLY A 319 14.65 12.80 -5.35
C GLY A 319 13.40 12.61 -6.21
N ASP A 320 13.55 11.96 -7.36
CA ASP A 320 12.45 11.75 -8.31
C ASP A 320 11.53 10.61 -7.90
N THR A 321 10.22 10.82 -8.04
CA THR A 321 9.17 9.92 -7.51
C THR A 321 9.08 8.55 -8.18
N SER A 322 9.95 8.26 -9.17
CA SER A 322 10.12 6.96 -9.80
C SER A 322 11.10 6.04 -9.05
N MET A 323 11.88 6.56 -8.08
CA MET A 323 12.81 5.78 -7.24
C MET A 323 12.22 5.32 -5.91
N ILE A 324 10.94 5.59 -5.66
CA ILE A 324 10.20 4.99 -4.54
C ILE A 324 9.96 3.50 -4.80
N THR A 325 10.08 2.67 -3.75
CA THR A 325 9.85 1.23 -3.86
C THR A 325 8.34 0.90 -3.93
N LEU A 326 7.99 -0.27 -4.47
CA LEU A 326 6.59 -0.74 -4.46
C LEU A 326 6.08 -0.96 -3.03
N GLU A 327 6.98 -1.41 -2.13
CA GLU A 327 6.72 -1.57 -0.71
C GLU A 327 6.42 -0.22 -0.03
N ALA A 328 7.20 0.81 -0.32
CA ALA A 328 6.97 2.17 0.19
C ALA A 328 5.63 2.74 -0.29
N LEU A 329 5.21 2.44 -1.52
CA LEU A 329 3.88 2.81 -2.02
C LEU A 329 2.76 2.03 -1.33
N SER A 330 2.95 0.73 -1.06
CA SER A 330 1.98 -0.10 -0.33
C SER A 330 1.81 0.36 1.12
N ALA A 331 2.92 0.57 1.84
CA ALA A 331 2.89 1.10 3.20
C ALA A 331 2.26 2.50 3.27
N LEU A 332 2.59 3.38 2.31
CA LEU A 332 1.96 4.69 2.21
C LEU A 332 0.46 4.59 1.88
N ALA A 333 0.04 3.62 1.07
CA ALA A 333 -1.38 3.39 0.80
C ALA A 333 -2.15 3.01 2.07
N ARG A 334 -1.58 2.13 2.92
CA ARG A 334 -2.16 1.71 4.22
C ARG A 334 -2.34 2.87 5.20
N ALA A 335 -1.38 3.80 5.27
CA ALA A 335 -1.36 4.88 6.26
C ALA A 335 -2.54 5.87 6.15
N ASP A 336 -3.20 6.17 7.26
CA ASP A 336 -4.30 7.15 7.34
C ASP A 336 -3.77 8.58 7.59
N ALA A 337 -2.61 8.70 8.24
CA ALA A 337 -1.95 9.95 8.54
C ALA A 337 -0.47 9.93 8.14
N VAL A 338 0.10 11.11 7.88
CA VAL A 338 1.48 11.26 7.40
C VAL A 338 2.24 12.35 8.14
N ALA A 339 3.50 12.08 8.49
CA ALA A 339 4.49 13.09 8.85
C ALA A 339 5.48 13.19 7.69
N ALA A 340 5.55 14.35 7.03
CA ALA A 340 6.24 14.46 5.76
C ALA A 340 6.86 15.85 5.54
N PRO A 341 8.13 15.94 5.10
CA PRO A 341 8.76 17.18 4.62
C PRO A 341 7.93 17.92 3.59
N GLY A 342 7.86 19.24 3.64
CA GLY A 342 7.05 20.05 2.72
C GLY A 342 7.41 19.87 1.24
N ASP A 343 8.62 19.44 0.92
CA ASP A 343 9.04 19.10 -0.45
C ASP A 343 8.66 17.67 -0.87
N ILE A 344 8.73 16.68 0.05
CA ILE A 344 8.10 15.37 -0.11
C ILE A 344 6.60 15.56 -0.33
N GLN A 345 5.92 16.37 0.48
CA GLN A 345 4.49 16.66 0.32
C GLN A 345 4.15 17.15 -1.09
N ARG A 346 4.95 18.07 -1.66
CA ARG A 346 4.73 18.57 -3.02
C ARG A 346 5.03 17.54 -4.11
N ARG A 347 6.13 16.79 -3.99
CA ARG A 347 6.55 15.79 -5.00
C ARG A 347 5.64 14.57 -5.00
N TYR A 348 5.27 14.07 -3.83
CA TYR A 348 4.48 12.86 -3.63
C TYR A 348 2.99 13.14 -3.40
N ALA A 349 2.52 14.39 -3.52
CA ALA A 349 1.14 14.84 -3.27
C ALA A 349 0.05 13.86 -3.71
N ARG A 350 0.20 13.29 -4.92
CA ARG A 350 -0.69 12.27 -5.51
C ARG A 350 -0.96 11.05 -4.62
N TYR A 351 0.04 10.62 -3.85
CA TYR A 351 -0.01 9.48 -2.94
C TYR A 351 -0.43 9.86 -1.52
N LEU A 352 -0.50 11.16 -1.21
CA LEU A 352 -0.89 11.70 0.10
C LEU A 352 -2.36 12.15 0.13
N THR A 353 -3.06 12.11 -1.01
CA THR A 353 -4.48 12.44 -1.13
C THR A 353 -5.32 11.64 -0.13
N GLY A 354 -6.11 12.34 0.68
CA GLY A 354 -6.99 11.75 1.69
C GLY A 354 -6.35 11.52 3.06
N LYS A 355 -5.03 11.68 3.20
CA LYS A 355 -4.28 11.40 4.43
C LYS A 355 -4.09 12.66 5.28
N GLU A 356 -4.21 12.54 6.61
CA GLU A 356 -3.99 13.68 7.52
C GLU A 356 -2.50 14.02 7.61
N LEU A 357 -2.10 15.25 7.27
CA LEU A 357 -0.75 15.74 7.54
C LEU A 357 -0.61 16.12 9.02
N LEU A 358 0.16 15.34 9.79
CA LEU A 358 0.39 15.58 11.22
C LEU A 358 1.39 16.72 11.47
N PHE A 359 2.51 16.72 10.76
CA PHE A 359 3.58 17.73 10.81
C PHE A 359 4.61 17.56 9.69
N ASP A 360 5.45 18.58 9.52
CA ASP A 360 6.68 18.53 8.73
C ASP A 360 7.87 18.30 9.69
N PRO A 361 8.63 17.18 9.60
CA PRO A 361 9.73 16.86 10.51
C PRO A 361 10.96 17.77 10.33
N PHE A 362 11.00 18.61 9.29
CA PHE A 362 12.06 19.58 9.05
C PHE A 362 11.61 21.04 9.23
N ALA A 363 10.42 21.29 9.77
CA ALA A 363 9.88 22.64 9.96
C ALA A 363 10.83 23.60 10.71
N LEU A 364 11.59 23.09 11.69
CA LEU A 364 12.60 23.83 12.44
C LEU A 364 14.05 23.38 12.18
N ALA A 365 14.28 22.54 11.16
CA ALA A 365 15.61 22.02 10.83
C ALA A 365 16.49 23.10 10.16
N LYS A 366 17.10 23.97 10.98
CA LYS A 366 18.25 24.79 10.59
C LYS A 366 19.55 24.09 11.00
N HIS A 367 20.60 24.28 10.20
CA HIS A 367 21.90 23.67 10.40
C HIS A 367 22.45 23.89 11.82
N ASP A 368 23.00 22.82 12.39
CA ASP A 368 23.87 22.88 13.56
C ASP A 368 25.32 23.05 13.06
N ASP A 369 25.92 24.20 13.33
CA ASP A 369 27.38 24.38 13.17
C ASP A 369 28.10 23.75 14.37
N ASP A 370 29.17 22.97 14.16
CA ASP A 370 29.97 22.41 15.26
C ASP A 370 30.89 23.50 15.87
N THR A 371 30.37 24.31 16.78
CA THR A 371 31.15 25.14 17.73
C THR A 371 31.04 24.63 19.17
N PRO A 372 31.92 25.03 20.11
CA PRO A 372 31.76 24.70 21.52
C PRO A 372 30.43 25.23 22.05
N LEU A 373 29.54 24.34 22.48
CA LEU A 373 28.13 24.65 22.80
C LEU A 373 27.96 25.97 23.57
N SER A 374 27.56 26.99 22.84
CA SER A 374 27.03 28.25 23.35
C SER A 374 25.71 28.00 24.08
N GLU A 375 25.27 28.99 24.85
CA GLU A 375 23.94 28.95 25.46
C GLU A 375 22.83 28.86 24.40
N THR A 376 23.04 29.47 23.22
CA THR A 376 22.15 29.39 22.06
C THR A 376 21.99 27.96 21.54
N GLU A 377 23.06 27.18 21.43
CA GLU A 377 22.98 25.77 21.00
C GLU A 377 22.31 24.90 22.07
N ARG A 378 22.58 25.15 23.37
CA ARG A 378 21.84 24.48 24.47
C ARG A 378 20.35 24.84 24.52
N VAL A 379 19.94 26.00 24.03
CA VAL A 379 18.52 26.36 23.86
C VAL A 379 17.93 25.66 22.63
N ARG A 380 18.64 25.62 21.49
CA ARG A 380 18.20 24.90 20.28
C ARG A 380 17.96 23.42 20.52
N LEU A 381 18.85 22.73 21.24
CA LEU A 381 18.70 21.30 21.54
C LEU A 381 17.43 21.04 22.38
N ARG A 382 17.19 21.84 23.42
CA ARG A 382 15.96 21.74 24.23
C ARG A 382 14.69 22.00 23.42
N LEU A 383 14.68 23.04 22.58
CA LEU A 383 13.54 23.33 21.69
C LEU A 383 13.28 22.17 20.69
N ARG A 384 14.33 21.50 20.22
CA ARG A 384 14.23 20.32 19.34
C ARG A 384 13.68 19.10 20.07
N GLU A 385 14.10 18.85 21.31
CA GLU A 385 13.54 17.79 22.17
C GLU A 385 12.06 18.06 22.51
N GLU A 386 11.69 19.31 22.80
CA GLU A 386 10.30 19.74 23.02
C GLU A 386 9.44 19.55 21.75
N GLU A 387 9.97 19.88 20.56
CA GLU A 387 9.32 19.63 19.27
C GLU A 387 9.16 18.13 18.99
N TRP A 388 10.20 17.32 19.19
CA TRP A 388 10.15 15.87 19.01
C TRP A 388 9.11 15.22 19.93
N ARG A 389 9.03 15.65 21.19
CA ARG A 389 7.97 15.23 22.12
C ARG A 389 6.58 15.62 21.60
N GLY A 390 6.37 16.88 21.24
CA GLY A 390 5.09 17.34 20.72
C GLY A 390 4.69 16.71 19.38
N ASN A 391 5.65 16.23 18.59
CA ASN A 391 5.42 15.47 17.37
C ASN A 391 5.17 13.97 17.65
N ALA A 392 5.86 13.38 18.63
CA ALA A 392 5.54 12.04 19.14
C ALA A 392 4.11 11.98 19.69
N ASP A 393 3.67 12.99 20.46
CA ASP A 393 2.31 13.06 21.00
C ASP A 393 1.24 13.08 19.89
N LYS A 394 1.51 13.72 18.74
CA LYS A 394 0.60 13.70 17.57
C LYS A 394 0.52 12.31 16.94
N ILE A 395 1.66 11.62 16.79
CA ILE A 395 1.70 10.24 16.27
C ILE A 395 0.96 9.31 17.21
N ARG A 396 1.30 9.36 18.51
CA ARG A 396 0.68 8.56 19.58
C ARG A 396 -0.84 8.72 19.57
N LYS A 397 -1.34 9.96 19.53
CA LYS A 397 -2.78 10.26 19.40
C LYS A 397 -3.43 9.70 18.13
N ALA A 398 -2.69 9.58 17.02
CA ALA A 398 -3.21 8.95 15.80
C ALA A 398 -3.29 7.43 15.94
N LEU A 399 -2.24 6.78 16.45
CA LEU A 399 -2.20 5.34 16.73
C LEU A 399 -3.29 4.95 17.75
N ASP A 400 -3.42 5.68 18.85
CA ASP A 400 -4.45 5.48 19.89
C ASP A 400 -5.89 5.63 19.34
N ALA A 401 -6.05 6.35 18.23
CA ALA A 401 -7.32 6.51 17.51
C ALA A 401 -7.56 5.43 16.44
N GLY A 402 -6.75 4.37 16.39
CA GLY A 402 -6.90 3.27 15.44
C GLY A 402 -6.35 3.57 14.04
N ARG A 403 -5.38 4.48 13.89
CA ARG A 403 -4.95 5.00 12.58
C ARG A 403 -3.48 4.74 12.29
N ASP A 404 -3.19 4.20 11.12
CA ASP A 404 -1.82 3.95 10.65
C ASP A 404 -1.12 5.27 10.32
N VAL A 405 0.17 5.39 10.67
CA VAL A 405 0.96 6.61 10.47
C VAL A 405 2.19 6.32 9.64
N ALA A 406 2.36 7.02 8.51
CA ALA A 406 3.59 6.99 7.73
C ALA A 406 4.49 8.19 8.06
N PHE A 407 5.74 7.94 8.47
CA PHE A 407 6.78 8.96 8.54
C PHE A 407 7.64 8.89 7.27
N LEU A 408 7.64 9.95 6.47
CA LEU A 408 8.33 9.96 5.18
C LEU A 408 9.72 10.58 5.31
N ASP A 409 10.76 9.79 5.03
CA ASP A 409 12.17 10.18 5.09
C ASP A 409 12.79 10.22 3.69
N TRP A 410 13.78 11.10 3.49
CA TRP A 410 14.51 11.20 2.22
C TRP A 410 15.57 10.10 2.12
N GLY A 411 15.69 9.48 0.94
CA GLY A 411 16.67 8.42 0.70
C GLY A 411 16.28 7.10 1.35
N ASP A 412 17.17 6.57 2.19
CA ASP A 412 16.93 5.40 3.05
C ASP A 412 16.91 5.84 4.53
N PRO A 413 15.90 5.46 5.35
CA PRO A 413 15.78 5.94 6.72
C PRO A 413 16.90 5.48 7.65
N GLN A 414 17.55 4.35 7.36
CA GLN A 414 18.65 3.81 8.17
C GLN A 414 20.02 4.40 7.78
N ILE A 415 20.17 4.93 6.55
CA ILE A 415 21.40 5.59 6.07
C ILE A 415 21.31 7.10 6.25
N PHE A 416 21.69 7.56 7.46
CA PHE A 416 21.69 8.98 7.86
C PHE A 416 20.30 9.67 7.87
N GLY A 417 19.21 8.91 7.88
CA GLY A 417 17.83 9.43 7.92
C GLY A 417 17.48 10.28 9.15
N SER A 418 16.42 11.08 8.99
CA SER A 418 15.91 12.02 9.98
C SER A 418 15.03 11.37 11.06
N SER A 419 14.44 10.22 10.76
CA SER A 419 13.57 9.41 11.62
C SER A 419 14.20 8.90 12.93
N ARG A 420 15.49 9.09 13.16
CA ARG A 420 16.26 8.50 14.29
C ARG A 420 15.64 8.73 15.68
N TRP A 421 15.06 9.90 15.92
CA TRP A 421 14.45 10.28 17.20
C TRP A 421 13.18 9.47 17.53
N ILE A 422 12.53 8.86 16.54
CA ILE A 422 11.30 8.06 16.73
C ILE A 422 11.52 6.92 17.73
N ARG A 423 12.71 6.31 17.72
CA ARG A 423 13.10 5.21 18.63
C ARG A 423 13.18 5.61 20.11
N GLU A 424 13.15 6.90 20.42
CA GLU A 424 13.09 7.41 21.80
C GLU A 424 11.64 7.42 22.34
N TYR A 425 10.63 7.29 21.48
CA TYR A 425 9.21 7.45 21.81
C TYR A 425 8.31 6.25 21.41
N PHE A 426 8.81 5.35 20.56
CA PHE A 426 8.07 4.19 20.03
C PHE A 426 8.95 2.94 20.06
N GLY A 427 8.39 1.81 20.51
CA GLY A 427 9.08 0.52 20.59
C GLY A 427 9.14 -0.23 19.26
N GLU A 428 10.00 -1.24 19.16
CA GLU A 428 10.18 -2.01 17.92
C GLU A 428 8.89 -2.69 17.43
N GLU A 429 8.02 -3.13 18.34
CA GLU A 429 6.71 -3.73 18.02
C GLU A 429 5.70 -2.70 17.46
N GLU A 430 5.89 -1.40 17.72
CA GLU A 430 5.03 -0.31 17.25
C GLU A 430 5.48 0.28 15.91
N THR A 431 6.73 0.00 15.50
CA THR A 431 7.38 0.63 14.36
C THR A 431 7.76 -0.35 13.25
N GLU A 432 7.43 0.00 12.01
CA GLU A 432 7.92 -0.66 10.80
C GLU A 432 8.92 0.26 10.10
N THR A 433 9.89 -0.27 9.36
CA THR A 433 10.77 0.53 8.49
C THR A 433 10.80 -0.08 7.10
N VAL A 434 10.36 0.69 6.11
CA VAL A 434 10.48 0.35 4.69
C VAL A 434 11.72 1.02 4.12
N ALA A 435 12.63 0.20 3.61
CA ALA A 435 13.88 0.65 3.01
C ALA A 435 13.63 1.50 1.75
N GLY A 436 14.53 2.46 1.52
CA GLY A 436 14.44 3.38 0.39
C GLY A 436 15.72 3.38 -0.43
N MET A 437 15.66 3.94 -1.64
CA MET A 437 16.87 4.11 -2.45
C MET A 437 17.70 5.27 -1.90
N SER A 438 18.90 4.99 -1.38
CA SER A 438 19.79 6.04 -0.88
C SER A 438 20.36 6.89 -2.01
N SER A 439 20.66 8.16 -1.73
CA SER A 439 21.41 9.02 -2.65
C SER A 439 22.80 8.47 -2.98
N PHE A 440 23.35 7.57 -2.15
CA PHE A 440 24.56 6.80 -2.47
C PHE A 440 24.38 5.86 -3.67
N ASN A 441 23.23 5.18 -3.77
CA ASN A 441 22.95 4.29 -4.90
C ASN A 441 22.81 5.09 -6.20
N ALA A 442 22.07 6.21 -6.16
CA ALA A 442 21.94 7.13 -7.29
C ALA A 442 23.31 7.72 -7.68
N ALA A 443 24.09 8.21 -6.71
CA ALA A 443 25.41 8.79 -6.97
C ALA A 443 26.41 7.81 -7.61
N ASN A 444 26.40 6.53 -7.21
CA ASN A 444 27.22 5.49 -7.84
C ASN A 444 26.84 5.29 -9.32
N ALA A 445 25.54 5.33 -9.65
CA ALA A 445 25.06 5.25 -11.04
C ALA A 445 25.55 6.44 -11.89
N VAL A 446 25.59 7.65 -11.32
CA VAL A 446 26.15 8.84 -11.99
C VAL A 446 27.67 8.73 -12.19
N ILE A 447 28.39 8.21 -11.19
CA ILE A 447 29.84 7.97 -11.28
C ILE A 447 30.14 6.95 -12.39
N ASN A 448 29.29 5.93 -12.55
CA ASN A 448 29.35 4.88 -13.57
C ASN A 448 30.71 4.16 -13.63
N ARG A 449 31.24 3.80 -12.46
CA ARG A 449 32.54 3.12 -12.27
C ARG A 449 32.49 2.19 -11.07
N ASP A 450 33.44 1.26 -11.02
CA ASP A 450 33.67 0.43 -9.84
C ASP A 450 34.31 1.26 -8.71
N VAL A 451 33.45 1.89 -7.91
CA VAL A 451 33.82 2.58 -6.67
C VAL A 451 34.29 1.61 -5.56
N SER A 452 34.13 0.30 -5.74
CA SER A 452 34.53 -0.76 -4.82
C SER A 452 35.83 -1.49 -5.21
N ALA A 453 36.51 -1.10 -6.29
CA ALA A 453 37.63 -1.85 -6.87
C ALA A 453 38.78 -2.17 -5.89
N ASN A 454 38.97 -1.35 -4.85
CA ASN A 454 39.97 -1.54 -3.80
C ASN A 454 39.42 -2.21 -2.51
N GLY A 455 38.29 -2.93 -2.61
CA GLY A 455 37.80 -3.86 -1.59
C GLY A 455 36.77 -3.31 -0.60
N ALA A 456 36.71 -2.00 -0.37
CA ALA A 456 35.70 -1.41 0.50
C ALA A 456 35.24 0.00 0.05
N ILE A 457 34.03 0.35 0.49
CA ILE A 457 33.46 1.70 0.41
C ILE A 457 33.03 2.09 1.83
N VAL A 458 33.54 3.20 2.35
CA VAL A 458 33.21 3.69 3.69
C VAL A 458 32.23 4.85 3.60
N LEU A 459 31.01 4.64 4.09
CA LEU A 459 29.99 5.68 4.20
C LEU A 459 30.19 6.47 5.49
N THR A 460 30.24 7.80 5.40
CA THR A 460 30.47 8.68 6.55
C THR A 460 29.81 10.05 6.38
N ALA A 461 29.95 10.90 7.39
CA ALA A 461 29.55 12.30 7.39
C ALA A 461 30.65 13.14 8.10
N PRO A 462 30.72 14.47 7.92
CA PRO A 462 31.81 15.30 8.44
C PRO A 462 32.11 15.08 9.93
N LYS A 463 31.07 15.00 10.76
CA LYS A 463 31.15 14.74 12.21
C LYS A 463 31.69 13.34 12.55
N GLY A 464 31.49 12.35 11.69
CA GLY A 464 32.06 11.01 11.83
C GLY A 464 33.56 11.01 11.58
N LEU A 465 34.00 11.64 10.49
CA LEU A 465 35.42 11.81 10.14
C LEU A 465 36.17 12.62 11.21
N ARG A 466 35.65 13.77 11.63
CA ARG A 466 36.25 14.62 12.68
C ARG A 466 36.45 13.90 14.02
N ARG A 467 35.72 12.80 14.27
CA ARG A 467 35.79 12.00 15.52
C ARG A 467 36.64 10.73 15.38
N ASN A 468 37.02 10.32 14.17
CA ASN A 468 37.70 9.07 13.92
C ASN A 468 38.72 9.21 12.77
N GLU A 469 39.81 9.93 13.05
CA GLU A 469 40.91 10.11 12.10
C GLU A 469 41.64 8.79 11.77
N ALA A 470 41.67 7.82 12.70
CA ALA A 470 42.25 6.50 12.45
C ALA A 470 41.51 5.71 11.35
N LEU A 471 40.19 5.89 11.23
CA LEU A 471 39.42 5.36 10.09
C LEU A 471 39.86 6.03 8.77
N LEU A 472 40.08 7.34 8.78
CA LEU A 472 40.52 8.08 7.59
C LEU A 472 41.92 7.64 7.14
N GLU A 473 42.87 7.47 8.07
CA GLU A 473 44.20 6.91 7.79
C GLU A 473 44.11 5.51 7.16
N ALA A 474 43.28 4.62 7.73
CA ALA A 474 43.12 3.25 7.25
C ALA A 474 42.56 3.20 5.81
N VAL A 475 41.48 3.93 5.54
CA VAL A 475 40.84 4.02 4.21
C VAL A 475 41.82 4.60 3.18
N ALA A 476 42.57 5.65 3.55
CA ALA A 476 43.57 6.25 2.67
C ALA A 476 44.72 5.29 2.35
N LYS A 477 45.25 4.60 3.37
CA LYS A 477 46.35 3.64 3.25
C LYS A 477 46.01 2.42 2.39
N ASN A 478 44.78 1.93 2.49
CA ASN A 478 44.29 0.81 1.68
C ASN A 478 43.85 1.24 0.26
N GLY A 479 43.75 2.55 0.01
CA GLY A 479 43.23 3.08 -1.25
C GLY A 479 41.72 2.86 -1.45
N GLU A 480 41.00 2.59 -0.37
CA GLU A 480 39.55 2.38 -0.35
C GLU A 480 38.79 3.68 -0.69
N THR A 481 37.52 3.55 -1.11
CA THR A 481 36.70 4.72 -1.46
C THR A 481 35.95 5.25 -0.25
N LEU A 482 36.14 6.54 0.04
CA LEU A 482 35.40 7.26 1.08
C LEU A 482 34.21 7.99 0.47
N ALA A 483 33.00 7.75 0.95
CA ALA A 483 31.77 8.44 0.52
C ALA A 483 31.17 9.26 1.68
N ILE A 484 31.21 10.59 1.55
CA ILE A 484 30.84 11.56 2.59
C ILE A 484 29.47 12.18 2.25
N PHE A 485 28.48 11.87 3.08
CA PHE A 485 27.16 12.48 3.08
C PHE A 485 27.19 13.86 3.77
N MET A 486 26.28 14.76 3.37
CA MET A 486 26.07 16.07 4.01
C MET A 486 27.34 16.96 4.09
N GLY A 487 28.34 16.68 3.25
CA GLY A 487 29.69 17.24 3.41
C GLY A 487 30.01 18.48 2.60
N ILE A 488 29.16 18.90 1.65
CA ILE A 488 29.46 20.01 0.71
C ILE A 488 29.73 21.33 1.45
N HIS A 489 28.92 21.64 2.46
CA HIS A 489 29.08 22.82 3.31
C HIS A 489 30.38 22.78 4.13
N ASP A 490 30.65 21.63 4.75
CA ASP A 490 31.80 21.41 5.64
C ASP A 490 33.12 21.16 4.88
N LEU A 491 33.08 21.02 3.55
CA LEU A 491 34.25 20.65 2.74
C LEU A 491 35.47 21.57 2.92
N PRO A 492 35.35 22.90 3.08
CA PRO A 492 36.48 23.76 3.43
C PRO A 492 37.19 23.39 4.75
N GLN A 493 36.47 22.78 5.70
CA GLN A 493 37.02 22.31 6.97
C GLN A 493 37.54 20.86 6.87
N LEU A 494 36.96 20.05 5.97
CA LEU A 494 37.40 18.67 5.73
C LEU A 494 38.67 18.57 4.89
N VAL A 495 38.91 19.47 3.93
CA VAL A 495 40.09 19.38 3.05
C VAL A 495 41.41 19.29 3.83
N PRO A 496 41.70 20.13 4.84
CA PRO A 496 42.92 19.98 5.65
C PRO A 496 43.04 18.63 6.36
N LEU A 497 41.94 18.07 6.84
CA LEU A 497 41.90 16.74 7.49
C LEU A 497 42.15 15.61 6.46
N LEU A 498 41.58 15.73 5.26
CA LEU A 498 41.85 14.79 4.17
C LEU A 498 43.31 14.86 3.70
N GLN A 499 43.90 16.07 3.64
CA GLN A 499 45.29 16.30 3.23
C GLN A 499 46.34 15.74 4.21
N SER A 500 45.97 15.44 5.46
CA SER A 500 46.84 14.71 6.39
C SER A 500 47.14 13.27 5.94
N HIS A 501 46.26 12.66 5.14
CA HIS A 501 46.29 11.23 4.79
C HIS A 501 46.27 10.95 3.28
N TYR A 502 45.76 11.89 2.48
CA TYR A 502 45.68 11.80 1.01
C TYR A 502 46.55 12.89 0.33
N ALA A 503 47.14 12.55 -0.82
CA ALA A 503 47.84 13.54 -1.65
C ALA A 503 46.86 14.50 -2.36
N ASP A 504 47.32 15.71 -2.71
CA ASP A 504 46.54 16.70 -3.47
C ASP A 504 46.07 16.20 -4.85
N ALA A 505 46.77 15.22 -5.42
CA ALA A 505 46.42 14.55 -6.66
C ALA A 505 45.34 13.47 -6.50
N THR A 506 44.95 13.11 -5.27
CA THR A 506 43.91 12.10 -5.01
C THR A 506 42.61 12.50 -5.72
N PRO A 507 42.05 11.65 -6.59
CA PRO A 507 40.81 11.93 -7.28
C PRO A 507 39.62 12.11 -6.34
N MET A 508 38.74 13.05 -6.71
CA MET A 508 37.47 13.30 -6.04
C MET A 508 36.32 13.39 -7.06
N ARG A 509 35.14 12.94 -6.65
CA ARG A 509 33.87 13.13 -7.39
C ARG A 509 32.85 13.74 -6.44
N LEU A 510 32.28 14.88 -6.84
CA LEU A 510 31.17 15.49 -6.12
C LEU A 510 29.91 15.28 -6.96
N ILE A 511 28.93 14.58 -6.42
CA ILE A 511 27.66 14.32 -7.09
C ILE A 511 26.59 15.16 -6.43
N TYR A 512 26.05 16.12 -7.18
CA TYR A 512 25.04 17.06 -6.72
C TYR A 512 23.65 16.59 -7.16
N ASP A 513 22.64 16.85 -6.32
CA ASP A 513 21.24 16.55 -6.63
C ASP A 513 21.01 15.09 -7.08
N ALA A 514 21.76 14.13 -6.52
CA ALA A 514 21.74 12.72 -6.91
C ALA A 514 20.32 12.13 -6.80
N GLY A 515 19.79 11.64 -7.92
CA GLY A 515 18.42 11.18 -8.07
C GLY A 515 17.39 12.27 -8.40
N ILE A 516 17.80 13.48 -8.80
CA ILE A 516 16.89 14.51 -9.33
C ILE A 516 17.29 14.79 -10.77
N SER A 517 16.71 14.07 -11.74
CA SER A 517 17.16 14.00 -13.14
C SER A 517 17.26 15.36 -13.87
N SER A 518 16.54 16.38 -13.38
CA SER A 518 16.55 17.75 -13.92
C SER A 518 17.70 18.63 -13.41
N ARG A 519 18.43 18.18 -12.38
CA ARG A 519 19.48 18.92 -11.69
C ARG A 519 20.74 18.10 -11.41
N GLU A 520 20.63 16.78 -11.40
CA GLU A 520 21.72 15.84 -11.14
C GLU A 520 22.93 16.12 -12.04
N HIS A 521 24.10 16.28 -11.42
CA HIS A 521 25.35 16.42 -12.15
C HIS A 521 26.54 15.98 -11.30
N GLN A 522 27.60 15.53 -11.97
CA GLN A 522 28.87 15.22 -11.33
C GLN A 522 29.94 16.26 -11.63
N VAL A 523 30.85 16.42 -10.68
CA VAL A 523 32.03 17.27 -10.77
C VAL A 523 33.25 16.41 -10.46
N ALA A 524 34.10 16.18 -11.46
CA ALA A 524 35.39 15.52 -11.31
C ALA A 524 36.47 16.54 -10.92
N THR A 525 37.28 16.22 -9.92
CA THR A 525 38.37 17.09 -9.45
C THR A 525 39.41 16.28 -8.67
N THR A 526 40.36 16.94 -8.02
CA THR A 526 41.30 16.34 -7.07
C THR A 526 41.23 17.08 -5.73
N LEU A 527 41.80 16.49 -4.68
CA LEU A 527 41.82 17.08 -3.34
C LEU A 527 42.41 18.50 -3.30
N GLY A 528 43.48 18.77 -4.05
CA GLY A 528 44.08 20.11 -4.10
C GLY A 528 43.21 21.17 -4.81
N GLU A 529 42.41 20.79 -5.80
CA GLU A 529 41.61 21.73 -6.60
C GLU A 529 40.16 21.89 -6.13
N VAL A 530 39.65 20.98 -5.29
CA VAL A 530 38.21 20.92 -4.95
C VAL A 530 37.65 22.24 -4.39
N LEU A 531 38.40 22.95 -3.54
CA LEU A 531 37.96 24.22 -2.94
C LEU A 531 37.79 25.36 -3.95
N LYS A 532 38.50 25.29 -5.09
CA LYS A 532 38.36 26.23 -6.20
C LYS A 532 37.16 25.84 -7.06
N VAL A 533 36.97 24.54 -7.29
CA VAL A 533 35.86 24.03 -8.11
C VAL A 533 34.50 24.24 -7.44
N ILE A 534 34.35 23.98 -6.13
CA ILE A 534 33.07 24.19 -5.43
C ILE A 534 32.64 25.66 -5.40
N ARG A 535 33.55 26.64 -5.55
CA ARG A 535 33.16 28.06 -5.60
C ARG A 535 32.24 28.35 -6.79
N GLY A 536 32.41 27.65 -7.91
CA GLY A 536 31.57 27.79 -9.10
C GLY A 536 30.19 27.13 -9.01
N GLN A 537 29.94 26.30 -8.00
CA GLN A 537 28.68 25.54 -7.90
C GLN A 537 27.56 26.34 -7.25
N LYS A 538 26.32 26.13 -7.72
CA LYS A 538 25.13 26.79 -7.16
C LYS A 538 24.55 26.03 -5.97
N GLU A 539 24.53 24.70 -6.05
CA GLU A 539 24.12 23.84 -4.95
C GLU A 539 25.22 23.77 -3.88
N ARG A 540 24.81 23.78 -2.61
CA ARG A 540 25.69 23.93 -1.43
C ARG A 540 25.40 22.91 -0.32
N PHE A 541 24.29 22.19 -0.44
CA PHE A 541 23.79 21.25 0.56
C PHE A 541 23.57 19.86 -0.02
N LEU A 542 22.83 19.74 -1.13
CA LEU A 542 22.50 18.46 -1.75
C LEU A 542 23.66 17.93 -2.59
N GLY A 543 24.64 17.29 -1.95
CA GLY A 543 25.67 16.54 -2.64
C GLY A 543 26.42 15.51 -1.79
N LEU A 544 26.88 14.45 -2.45
CA LEU A 544 27.76 13.41 -1.91
C LEU A 544 29.19 13.63 -2.45
N ILE A 545 30.17 13.46 -1.58
CA ILE A 545 31.59 13.62 -1.92
C ILE A 545 32.26 12.26 -1.86
N TYR A 546 32.87 11.84 -2.95
CA TYR A 546 33.67 10.63 -3.04
C TYR A 546 35.16 11.00 -3.12
N VAL A 547 35.99 10.29 -2.37
CA VAL A 547 37.46 10.44 -2.35
C VAL A 547 38.10 9.07 -2.49
N GLY A 548 39.06 8.92 -3.42
CA GLY A 548 39.80 7.67 -3.59
C GLY A 548 40.38 7.48 -4.99
N PRO A 549 41.41 6.63 -5.13
CA PRO A 549 42.09 6.39 -6.41
C PRO A 549 41.18 5.78 -7.49
N CYS A 550 40.17 4.99 -7.12
CA CYS A 550 39.19 4.37 -8.04
C CYS A 550 38.38 5.40 -8.86
N LEU A 551 38.43 6.69 -8.52
CA LEU A 551 37.65 7.75 -9.16
C LEU A 551 38.41 8.47 -10.30
N ALA A 552 39.71 8.17 -10.49
CA ALA A 552 40.57 8.74 -11.54
C ALA A 552 39.97 8.56 -12.93
N SER A 553 39.95 9.60 -13.77
CA SER A 553 39.63 9.45 -15.19
C SER A 553 40.73 8.66 -15.90
N GLU A 554 40.34 7.63 -16.66
CA GLU A 554 41.11 7.14 -17.81
C GLU A 554 41.40 8.29 -18.79
#